data_AF-A0A849DW86-F1
#
_entry.id   AF-A0A849DW86-F1
#
_cell.length_a   1.000
_cell.length_b   1.000
_cell.length_c   1.000
_cell.angle_alpha   90.00
_cell.angle_beta   90.00
_cell.angle_gamma   90.00
#
_symmetry.space_group_name_H-M   'P 1'
#
loop_
_entity.id
_entity.type
_entity.pdbx_description
1 polymer ?
#
loop_
_entity_poly.entity_id
_entity_poly.type
_entity_poly.pdbx_seq_one_letter_code
_entity_poly.pdbx_strand_id
1 'polypeptide(L)'
;MGQFFSKEEKAAKEKEKKAAMKSSLQEAEQKVIYIEFCHAQQEAHDKAARMHPVKIHHTPEQRESRTIKAEKTAAALMNPYREEIAKKHSISVEYLADILKTGKEQEWPDGLEAPPEEE
;
A
#
# COMPACT_ATOMS: atom_id res chain seq x y z
N MET A 1 18.53 -38.87 -30.75
CA MET A 1 19.37 -38.01 -29.89
C MET A 1 19.03 -36.57 -30.21
N GLY A 2 18.35 -35.87 -29.30
CA GLY A 2 17.85 -34.51 -29.54
C GLY A 2 18.10 -33.63 -28.33
N GLN A 3 19.13 -32.78 -28.48
CA GLN A 3 19.45 -31.53 -27.78
C GLN A 3 18.99 -31.39 -26.30
N PHE A 4 19.95 -31.60 -25.41
CA PHE A 4 20.00 -31.05 -24.05
C PHE A 4 20.03 -29.51 -24.15
N PHE A 5 18.92 -28.84 -23.87
CA PHE A 5 18.94 -27.41 -23.59
C PHE A 5 19.34 -27.20 -22.13
N SER A 6 20.54 -26.64 -21.97
CA SER A 6 21.25 -26.40 -20.72
C SER A 6 20.37 -25.76 -19.65
N LYS A 7 20.33 -26.40 -18.48
CA LYS A 7 19.75 -25.85 -17.23
C LYS A 7 20.44 -24.55 -16.75
N GLU A 8 21.53 -24.14 -17.39
CA GLU A 8 22.29 -22.93 -17.06
C GLU A 8 21.64 -21.62 -17.52
N GLU A 9 20.75 -21.62 -18.53
CA GLU A 9 20.19 -20.36 -19.05
C GLU A 9 19.00 -19.82 -18.22
N LYS A 10 18.45 -20.62 -17.31
CA LYS A 10 17.38 -20.17 -16.40
C LYS A 10 17.90 -19.43 -15.17
N ALA A 11 19.16 -19.63 -14.77
CA ALA A 11 19.71 -18.97 -13.59
C ALA A 11 20.11 -17.50 -13.84
N ALA A 12 20.35 -17.11 -15.09
CA ALA A 12 20.75 -15.74 -15.43
C ALA A 12 19.58 -14.74 -15.37
N LYS A 13 18.36 -15.15 -15.73
CA LYS A 13 17.17 -14.29 -15.66
C LYS A 13 16.62 -14.08 -14.25
N GLU A 14 17.04 -14.89 -13.27
CA GLU A 14 16.57 -14.74 -11.88
C GLU A 14 17.37 -13.68 -11.09
N LYS A 15 18.52 -13.23 -11.60
CA LYS A 15 19.38 -12.25 -10.93
C LYS A 15 19.08 -10.78 -11.28
N GLU A 16 18.26 -10.49 -12.29
CA GLU A 16 18.13 -9.14 -12.84
C GLU A 16 16.94 -8.31 -12.28
N LYS A 17 16.15 -8.82 -11.33
CA LYS A 17 15.02 -8.06 -10.74
C LYS A 17 14.86 -8.21 -9.23
N LYS A 18 15.93 -8.43 -8.48
CA LYS A 18 15.93 -7.99 -7.08
C LYS A 18 16.21 -6.50 -7.11
N ALA A 19 15.17 -5.70 -7.39
CA ALA A 19 15.18 -4.28 -7.06
C ALA A 19 15.70 -4.20 -5.62
N ALA A 20 16.88 -3.62 -5.44
CA ALA A 20 17.49 -3.51 -4.13
C ALA A 20 16.49 -2.75 -3.25
N MET A 21 15.85 -3.47 -2.33
CA MET A 21 14.84 -2.85 -1.47
C MET A 21 15.53 -1.76 -0.66
N LYS A 22 14.96 -0.55 -0.70
CA LYS A 22 15.49 0.57 0.08
C LYS A 22 15.24 0.25 1.56
N SER A 23 16.31 0.16 2.34
CA SER A 23 16.27 -0.10 3.80
C SER A 23 16.02 1.17 4.62
N SER A 24 16.27 2.34 4.05
CA SER A 24 15.98 3.64 4.67
C SER A 24 15.54 4.64 3.60
N LEU A 25 14.42 5.31 3.86
CA LEU A 25 13.90 6.40 3.04
C LEU A 25 14.11 7.73 3.76
N GLN A 26 14.24 8.81 3.01
CA GLN A 26 14.20 10.15 3.59
C GLN A 26 12.81 10.44 4.16
N GLU A 27 12.72 11.31 5.17
CA GLU A 27 11.44 11.66 5.79
C GLU A 27 10.41 12.16 4.77
N ALA A 28 10.84 12.93 3.75
CA ALA A 28 9.97 13.37 2.67
C ALA A 28 9.33 12.20 1.90
N GLU A 29 10.10 11.18 1.55
CA GLU A 29 9.59 9.99 0.88
C GLU A 29 8.65 9.18 1.79
N GLN A 30 8.96 9.08 3.08
CA GLN A 30 8.09 8.40 4.05
C GLN A 30 6.74 9.11 4.22
N LYS A 31 6.72 10.46 4.25
CA LYS A 31 5.47 11.25 4.25
C LYS A 31 4.63 10.98 3.00
N VAL A 32 5.26 10.96 1.83
CA VAL A 32 4.56 10.68 0.56
C VAL A 32 3.93 9.29 0.59
N ILE A 33 4.65 8.28 1.08
CA ILE A 33 4.14 6.92 1.24
C ILE A 33 2.97 6.87 2.21
N TYR A 34 3.06 7.60 3.33
CA TYR A 34 1.99 7.69 4.32
C TYR A 34 0.72 8.32 3.72
N ILE A 35 0.86 9.46 3.03
CA ILE A 35 -0.27 10.13 2.35
C ILE A 35 -0.88 9.21 1.30
N GLU A 36 -0.07 8.55 0.47
CA GLU A 36 -0.53 7.60 -0.53
C GLU A 36 -1.29 6.43 0.11
N PHE A 37 -0.81 5.92 1.24
CA PHE A 37 -1.50 4.88 2.00
C PHE A 37 -2.85 5.35 2.55
N CYS A 38 -2.94 6.57 3.11
CA CYS A 38 -4.20 7.15 3.58
C CYS A 38 -5.21 7.32 2.44
N HIS A 39 -4.76 7.77 1.26
CA HIS A 39 -5.61 7.84 0.08
C HIS A 39 -6.11 6.46 -0.35
N ALA A 40 -5.24 5.45 -0.39
CA ALA A 40 -5.62 4.07 -0.71
C ALA A 40 -6.63 3.51 0.32
N GLN A 41 -6.48 3.86 1.59
CA GLN A 41 -7.44 3.50 2.63
C GLN A 41 -8.81 4.12 2.38
N GLN A 42 -8.86 5.40 2.06
CA GLN A 42 -10.11 6.07 1.74
C GLN A 42 -10.77 5.46 0.49
N GLU A 43 -10.01 5.18 -0.55
CA GLU A 43 -10.53 4.53 -1.76
C GLU A 43 -11.09 3.12 -1.46
N ALA A 44 -10.40 2.34 -0.63
CA ALA A 44 -10.87 1.03 -0.19
C ALA A 44 -12.20 1.13 0.58
N HIS A 45 -12.35 2.12 1.47
CA HIS A 45 -13.59 2.39 2.19
C HIS A 45 -14.72 2.80 1.25
N ASP A 46 -14.48 3.72 0.32
CA ASP A 46 -15.48 4.19 -0.64
C ASP A 46 -15.95 3.06 -1.55
N LYS A 47 -15.01 2.23 -2.03
CA LYS A 47 -15.32 1.05 -2.84
C LYS A 47 -16.13 0.03 -2.06
N ALA A 48 -15.76 -0.25 -0.81
CA ALA A 48 -16.50 -1.17 0.04
C ALA A 48 -17.92 -0.66 0.35
N ALA A 49 -18.08 0.64 0.60
CA ALA A 49 -19.38 1.28 0.81
C ALA A 49 -20.27 1.19 -0.44
N ARG A 50 -19.69 1.34 -1.64
CA ARG A 50 -20.41 1.15 -2.92
C ARG A 50 -20.82 -0.30 -3.15
N MET A 51 -20.01 -1.27 -2.74
CA MET A 51 -20.32 -2.71 -2.84
C MET A 51 -21.37 -3.16 -1.82
N HIS A 52 -21.40 -2.54 -0.64
CA HIS A 52 -22.33 -2.87 0.44
C HIS A 52 -23.13 -1.64 0.89
N PRO A 53 -23.98 -1.07 0.02
CA PRO A 53 -24.67 0.18 0.31
C PRO A 53 -25.69 -0.01 1.43
N VAL A 54 -25.65 0.91 2.40
CA VAL A 54 -26.67 1.05 3.43
C VAL A 54 -27.78 1.95 2.88
N LYS A 55 -29.02 1.44 2.83
CA LYS A 55 -30.18 2.16 2.30
C LYS A 55 -31.11 2.57 3.43
N ILE A 56 -31.87 3.64 3.23
CA ILE A 56 -32.76 4.20 4.26
C ILE A 56 -33.85 3.22 4.72
N HIS A 57 -34.30 2.33 3.84
CA HIS A 57 -35.36 1.36 4.13
C HIS A 57 -34.84 0.07 4.80
N HIS A 58 -33.53 -0.09 4.97
CA HIS A 58 -32.99 -1.23 5.73
C HIS A 58 -33.34 -1.10 7.21
N THR A 59 -33.68 -2.22 7.85
CA THR A 59 -33.83 -2.31 9.31
C THR A 59 -32.49 -2.09 10.01
N PRO A 60 -32.46 -1.73 11.31
CA PRO A 60 -31.21 -1.56 12.05
C PRO A 60 -30.25 -2.75 11.92
N GLU A 61 -30.73 -3.98 12.08
CA GLU A 61 -29.92 -5.20 11.94
C GLU A 61 -29.35 -5.38 10.52
N GLN A 62 -30.12 -5.02 9.49
CA GLN A 62 -29.64 -5.06 8.11
C GLN A 62 -28.59 -4.00 7.85
N ARG A 63 -28.72 -2.80 8.44
CA ARG A 63 -27.70 -1.74 8.32
C ARG A 63 -26.41 -2.20 8.98
N GLU A 64 -26.48 -2.73 10.19
CA GLU A 64 -25.32 -3.27 10.92
C GLU A 64 -24.64 -4.39 10.14
N SER A 65 -25.39 -5.37 9.64
CA SER A 65 -24.85 -6.45 8.80
C SER A 65 -24.13 -5.94 7.54
N ARG A 66 -24.65 -4.87 6.93
CA ARG A 66 -24.04 -4.23 5.75
C ARG A 66 -22.77 -3.47 6.11
N THR A 67 -22.76 -2.74 7.23
CA THR A 67 -21.58 -2.04 7.74
C THR A 67 -20.45 -3.04 8.03
N ILE A 68 -20.74 -4.13 8.76
CA ILE A 68 -19.75 -5.18 9.04
C ILE A 68 -19.20 -5.79 7.75
N LYS A 69 -20.05 -6.00 6.73
CA LYS A 69 -19.61 -6.49 5.42
C LYS A 69 -18.73 -5.47 4.70
N ALA A 70 -19.08 -4.18 4.76
CA ALA A 70 -18.27 -3.12 4.19
C ALA A 70 -16.89 -3.04 4.85
N GLU A 71 -16.81 -3.09 6.17
CA GLU A 71 -15.54 -3.08 6.90
C GLU A 71 -14.65 -4.26 6.54
N LYS A 72 -15.21 -5.48 6.49
CA LYS A 72 -14.47 -6.67 6.07
C LYS A 72 -13.95 -6.56 4.64
N THR A 73 -14.78 -6.03 3.74
CA THR A 73 -14.38 -5.82 2.33
C THR A 73 -13.31 -4.74 2.21
N ALA A 74 -13.40 -3.63 2.95
CA ALA A 74 -12.38 -2.59 2.98
C ALA A 74 -11.04 -3.15 3.49
N ALA A 75 -11.05 -3.94 4.57
CA ALA A 75 -9.85 -4.60 5.07
C ALA A 75 -9.24 -5.57 4.04
N ALA A 76 -10.07 -6.32 3.32
CA ALA A 76 -9.61 -7.22 2.26
C ALA A 76 -9.01 -6.45 1.06
N LEU A 77 -9.59 -5.30 0.71
CA LEU A 77 -9.08 -4.42 -0.35
C LEU A 77 -7.76 -3.75 0.03
N MET A 78 -7.49 -3.52 1.32
CA MET A 78 -6.24 -2.91 1.76
C MET A 78 -5.01 -3.81 1.59
N ASN A 79 -5.18 -5.13 1.59
CA ASN A 79 -4.06 -6.07 1.40
C ASN A 79 -3.34 -5.87 0.05
N PRO A 80 -4.01 -5.86 -1.11
CA PRO A 80 -3.34 -5.58 -2.37
C PRO A 80 -2.77 -4.15 -2.43
N TYR A 81 -3.47 -3.14 -1.92
CA TYR A 81 -2.94 -1.77 -1.88
C TYR A 81 -1.61 -1.67 -1.10
N ARG A 82 -1.50 -2.37 0.04
CA ARG A 82 -0.24 -2.45 0.80
C ARG A 82 0.91 -3.01 -0.02
N GLU A 83 0.66 -4.09 -0.76
CA GLU A 83 1.67 -4.70 -1.62
C GLU A 83 2.05 -3.79 -2.79
N GLU A 84 1.07 -3.12 -3.40
CA GLU A 84 1.31 -2.21 -4.52
C GLU A 84 2.13 -1.00 -4.09
N ILE A 85 1.81 -0.37 -2.95
CA ILE A 85 2.59 0.73 -2.38
C ILE A 85 4.00 0.27 -2.05
N ALA A 86 4.16 -0.89 -1.41
CA ALA A 86 5.48 -1.44 -1.09
C ALA A 86 6.31 -1.70 -2.36
N LYS A 87 5.70 -2.28 -3.41
CA LYS A 87 6.35 -2.51 -4.71
C LYS A 87 6.72 -1.20 -5.40
N LYS A 88 5.81 -0.22 -5.43
CA LYS A 88 6.01 1.09 -6.08
C LYS A 88 7.21 1.82 -5.49
N HIS A 89 7.34 1.78 -4.17
CA HIS A 89 8.43 2.45 -3.45
C HIS A 89 9.66 1.56 -3.23
N SER A 90 9.63 0.33 -3.75
CA SER A 90 10.71 -0.68 -3.57
C SER A 90 11.11 -0.87 -2.10
N ILE A 91 10.11 -0.94 -1.22
CA ILE A 91 10.28 -1.20 0.22
C ILE A 91 9.62 -2.51 0.63
N SER A 92 10.00 -3.04 1.79
CA SER A 92 9.32 -4.20 2.37
C SER A 92 7.97 -3.78 2.98
N VAL A 93 7.04 -4.73 3.05
CA VAL A 93 5.74 -4.52 3.71
C VAL A 93 5.92 -4.27 5.22
N GLU A 94 6.97 -4.85 5.81
CA GLU A 94 7.33 -4.62 7.22
C GLU A 94 7.79 -3.18 7.43
N TYR A 95 8.64 -2.65 6.54
CA TYR A 95 9.09 -1.25 6.62
C TYR A 95 7.94 -0.27 6.36
N LEU A 96 7.02 -0.60 5.45
CA LEU A 96 5.77 0.16 5.28
C LEU A 96 4.97 0.19 6.58
N ALA A 97 4.85 -0.94 7.30
CA ALA A 97 4.16 -0.98 8.58
C ALA A 97 4.85 -0.13 9.64
N ASP A 98 6.18 -0.03 9.62
CA ASP A 98 6.91 0.84 10.54
C ASP A 98 6.75 2.33 10.20
N ILE A 99 6.74 2.71 8.91
CA ILE A 99 6.39 4.07 8.47
C ILE A 99 4.98 4.44 8.95
N LEU A 100 4.03 3.51 8.94
CA LEU A 100 2.67 3.77 9.43
C LEU A 100 2.58 3.91 10.96
N LYS A 101 3.47 3.25 11.72
CA LYS A 101 3.52 3.39 13.19
C LYS A 101 4.12 4.71 13.63
N THR A 102 5.16 5.18 12.93
CA THR A 102 5.80 6.49 13.16
C THR A 102 5.04 7.63 12.47
N GLY A 103 4.26 7.30 11.44
CA GLY A 103 3.42 8.14 10.60
C GLY A 103 2.25 8.87 11.27
N LYS A 104 2.23 9.15 12.58
CA LYS A 104 1.10 9.93 13.12
C LYS A 104 1.16 11.34 12.57
N GLU A 105 0.07 11.87 12.02
CA GLU A 105 -0.05 13.29 11.60
C GLU A 105 0.51 14.30 12.63
N GLN A 106 0.52 13.96 13.92
CA GLN A 106 1.09 14.78 15.00
C GLN A 106 2.62 14.71 15.19
N GLU A 107 3.30 13.68 14.66
CA GLU A 107 4.74 13.46 14.91
C GLU A 107 5.64 14.04 13.81
N TRP A 108 5.06 14.49 12.70
CA TRP A 108 5.84 14.98 11.57
C TRP A 108 5.79 16.50 11.53
N PRO A 109 6.92 17.20 11.64
CA PRO A 109 6.93 18.65 11.55
C PRO A 109 6.33 19.07 10.20
N ASP A 110 5.38 20.00 10.24
CA ASP A 110 4.71 20.61 9.06
C ASP A 110 5.69 21.21 8.04
N GLY A 111 6.95 21.44 8.43
CA GLY A 111 7.99 21.96 7.55
C GLY A 111 8.90 20.88 7.01
N LEU A 112 8.55 20.30 5.86
CA LEU A 112 9.58 20.01 4.87
C LEU A 112 9.50 21.16 3.88
N GLU A 113 10.28 22.22 4.15
CA GLU A 113 10.60 23.19 3.12
C GLU A 113 11.07 22.40 1.90
N ALA A 114 10.48 22.71 0.74
CA ALA A 114 10.90 22.13 -0.52
C ALA A 114 12.43 22.27 -0.64
N PRO A 115 13.13 21.27 -1.20
CA PRO A 115 14.57 21.40 -1.43
C PRO A 115 14.81 22.70 -2.22
N PRO A 116 15.81 23.51 -1.83
CA PRO A 116 16.07 24.76 -2.52
C PRO A 116 16.35 24.46 -4.00
N GLU A 117 15.62 25.12 -4.89
CA GLU A 117 16.03 25.22 -6.30
C GLU A 117 17.42 25.87 -6.30
N GLU A 118 18.45 25.09 -6.66
CA GLU A 118 19.75 25.64 -7.05
C GLU A 118 19.56 26.37 -8.39
N GLU A 119 19.57 27.71 -8.36
CA GLU A 119 19.94 28.57 -9.49
C GLU A 119 21.23 29.33 -9.20
#